data_AF-A0A7W7C9D9-F1
#
_entry.id   AF-A0A7W7C9D9-F1
#
_cell.length_a   1.000
_cell.length_b   1.000
_cell.length_c   1.000
_cell.angle_alpha   90.00
_cell.angle_beta   90.00
_cell.angle_gamma   90.00
#
_symmetry.space_group_name_H-M   'P 1'
#
loop_
_entity.id
_entity.type
_entity.pdbx_description
1 polymer ?
#
loop_
_entity_poly.entity_id
_entity_poly.type
_entity_poly.pdbx_seq_one_letter_code
_entity_poly.pdbx_strand_id
1 'polypeptide(L)'
;MTQVPLWVPVAVGLLGFLGVLGAQFIAAWREDRRWNREKSRDEDNKRFDARRAAYAEVIGSLESWDWVLHPLKDKARGKDLEIGEPELVDLRTAWIEAKNVLGPINLVATTEIRDLLRTAMIARSRLSRELTADGPEKARLELVEKHWAQAQDAYARLRNVMRRDLGFEPVDPQHPPAQPQQVER
;
A
#
# COMPACT_ATOMS: atom_id res chain seq x y z
N MET A 1 -55.03 55.50 30.85
CA MET A 1 -54.20 54.86 29.81
C MET A 1 -52.75 54.92 30.29
N THR A 2 -52.20 53.82 30.78
CA THR A 2 -50.81 53.75 31.27
C THR A 2 -49.87 53.82 30.07
N GLN A 3 -49.13 54.93 29.94
CA GLN A 3 -48.16 55.14 28.87
C GLN A 3 -46.94 54.25 29.15
N VAL A 4 -46.68 53.28 28.27
CA VAL A 4 -45.53 52.39 28.41
C VAL A 4 -44.24 53.19 28.13
N PRO A 5 -43.22 53.11 28.98
CA PRO A 5 -41.97 53.82 28.77
C PRO A 5 -41.29 53.40 27.46
N LEU A 6 -40.84 54.37 26.66
CA LEU A 6 -40.22 54.15 25.34
C LEU A 6 -38.98 53.24 25.37
N TRP A 7 -38.29 53.14 26.52
CA TRP A 7 -37.11 52.28 26.67
C TRP A 7 -37.46 50.78 26.64
N VAL A 8 -38.69 50.40 27.03
CA VAL A 8 -39.14 49.00 27.08
C VAL A 8 -39.12 48.34 25.69
N PRO A 9 -39.78 48.89 24.65
CA PRO A 9 -39.74 48.29 23.31
C PRO A 9 -38.33 48.31 22.69
N VAL A 10 -37.50 49.31 23.00
CA VAL A 10 -36.10 49.36 22.54
C VAL A 10 -35.28 48.23 23.15
N ALA A 11 -35.41 48.00 24.47
CA ALA A 11 -34.73 46.92 25.16
C ALA A 11 -35.17 45.54 24.63
N VAL A 12 -36.47 45.34 24.43
CA VAL A 12 -37.02 44.09 23.87
C VAL A 12 -36.52 43.85 22.45
N GLY A 13 -36.49 44.89 21.61
CA GLY A 13 -35.96 44.81 20.25
C GLY A 13 -34.48 44.41 20.20
N LEU A 14 -33.65 45.00 21.06
CA LEU A 14 -32.23 44.65 21.18
C LEU A 14 -32.03 43.21 21.68
N LEU A 15 -32.80 42.78 22.68
CA LEU A 15 -32.74 41.41 23.21
C LEU A 15 -33.16 40.37 22.15
N GLY A 16 -34.22 40.65 21.39
CA GLY A 16 -34.65 39.82 20.28
C GLY A 16 -33.57 39.73 19.19
N PHE A 17 -32.95 40.85 18.83
CA PHE A 17 -31.87 40.88 17.84
C PHE A 17 -30.63 40.11 18.30
N LEU A 18 -30.20 40.29 19.55
CA LEU A 18 -29.10 39.52 20.15
C LEU A 18 -29.42 38.03 20.21
N GLY A 19 -30.67 37.65 20.47
CA GLY A 19 -31.12 36.26 20.43
C GLY A 19 -30.97 35.63 19.04
N VAL A 20 -31.35 36.34 17.99
CA VAL A 20 -31.21 35.86 16.60
C VAL A 20 -29.73 35.75 16.20
N LEU A 21 -28.91 36.75 16.51
CA LEU A 21 -27.46 36.68 16.23
C LEU A 21 -26.77 35.55 17.01
N GLY A 22 -27.13 35.36 18.28
CA GLY A 22 -26.62 34.25 19.09
C GLY A 22 -27.00 32.88 18.53
N ALA A 23 -28.24 32.73 18.05
CA ALA A 23 -28.68 31.50 17.39
C ALA A 23 -27.94 31.22 16.07
N GLN A 24 -27.71 32.25 15.24
CA GLN A 24 -26.93 32.12 14.01
C GLN A 24 -25.47 31.74 14.29
N PHE A 25 -24.86 32.33 15.32
CA PHE A 25 -23.49 32.01 15.74
C PHE A 25 -23.35 30.56 16.23
N ILE A 26 -24.29 30.08 17.05
CA ILE A 26 -24.28 28.68 17.53
C ILE A 26 -24.49 27.70 16.38
N ALA A 27 -25.38 28.01 15.43
CA ALA A 27 -25.59 27.19 14.24
C ALA A 27 -24.31 27.08 13.39
N ALA A 28 -23.66 28.22 13.11
CA ALA A 28 -22.40 28.26 12.37
C ALA A 28 -21.28 27.48 13.09
N TRP A 29 -21.15 27.61 14.41
CA TRP A 29 -20.14 26.88 15.18
C TRP A 29 -20.34 25.36 15.16
N ARG A 30 -21.60 24.90 15.23
CA ARG A 30 -21.93 23.47 15.17
C ARG A 30 -21.67 22.90 13.78
N GLU A 31 -21.97 23.66 12.73
CA GLU A 31 -21.69 23.29 11.35
C GLU A 31 -20.20 23.21 11.09
N ASP A 32 -19.42 24.19 11.53
CA ASP A 32 -17.95 24.22 11.36
C ASP A 32 -17.28 23.04 12.09
N ARG A 33 -17.77 22.67 13.28
CA ARG A 33 -17.29 21.48 14.02
C ARG A 33 -17.68 20.16 13.35
N ARG A 34 -18.80 20.12 12.63
CA ARG A 34 -19.20 18.94 11.83
C ARG A 34 -18.33 18.84 10.59
N TRP A 35 -18.16 19.95 9.88
CA TRP A 35 -17.33 20.08 8.69
C TRP A 35 -15.89 19.64 8.93
N ASN A 36 -15.27 20.10 10.03
CA ASN A 36 -13.90 19.71 10.38
C ASN A 36 -13.74 18.21 10.64
N ARG A 37 -14.76 17.55 11.22
CA ARG A 37 -14.73 16.09 11.41
C ARG A 37 -14.91 15.33 10.11
N GLU A 38 -15.81 15.79 9.25
CA GLU A 38 -16.01 15.19 7.91
C GLU A 38 -14.76 15.34 7.05
N LYS A 39 -14.16 16.53 7.02
CA LYS A 39 -12.91 16.79 6.31
C LYS A 39 -11.75 15.91 6.79
N SER A 40 -11.59 15.73 8.10
CA SER A 40 -10.56 14.84 8.64
C SER A 40 -10.76 13.40 8.18
N ARG A 41 -12.01 12.90 8.22
CA ARG A 41 -12.33 11.54 7.76
C ARG A 41 -12.08 11.38 6.26
N ASP A 42 -12.41 12.39 5.47
CA ASP A 42 -12.17 12.37 4.02
C ASP A 42 -10.67 12.37 3.69
N GLU A 43 -9.86 13.12 4.43
CA GLU A 43 -8.40 13.11 4.27
C GLU A 43 -7.80 11.77 4.67
N ASP A 44 -8.25 11.17 5.76
CA ASP A 44 -7.81 9.84 6.21
C ASP A 44 -8.19 8.76 5.20
N ASN A 45 -9.43 8.79 4.68
CA ASN A 45 -9.88 7.89 3.63
C ASN A 45 -9.04 8.02 2.35
N LYS A 46 -8.77 9.25 1.89
CA LYS A 46 -7.91 9.49 0.72
C LYS A 46 -6.50 8.94 0.91
N ARG A 47 -5.91 9.11 2.09
CA ARG A 47 -4.58 8.56 2.41
C ARG A 47 -4.62 7.04 2.45
N PHE A 48 -5.66 6.45 3.03
CA PHE A 48 -5.86 5.01 3.06
C PHE A 48 -5.97 4.43 1.65
N ASP A 49 -6.81 5.03 0.79
CA ASP A 49 -7.00 4.60 -0.59
C ASP A 49 -5.71 4.74 -1.41
N ALA A 50 -4.96 5.83 -1.22
CA ALA A 50 -3.67 6.03 -1.88
C ALA A 50 -2.64 4.96 -1.47
N ARG A 51 -2.55 4.62 -0.17
CA ARG A 51 -1.68 3.52 0.31
C ARG A 51 -2.12 2.18 -0.26
N ARG A 52 -3.43 1.87 -0.21
CA ARG A 52 -3.99 0.63 -0.74
C ARG A 52 -3.67 0.45 -2.23
N ALA A 53 -3.87 1.49 -3.04
CA ALA A 53 -3.57 1.46 -4.46
C ALA A 53 -2.07 1.23 -4.71
N ALA A 54 -1.20 1.98 -4.04
CA ALA A 54 0.24 1.83 -4.18
C ALA A 54 0.73 0.45 -3.74
N TYR A 55 0.17 -0.11 -2.66
CA TYR A 55 0.53 -1.45 -2.18
C TYR A 55 0.09 -2.53 -3.16
N ALA A 56 -1.10 -2.41 -3.75
CA ALA A 56 -1.57 -3.32 -4.78
C ALA A 56 -0.66 -3.30 -6.02
N GLU A 57 -0.20 -2.11 -6.44
CA GLU A 57 0.72 -1.96 -7.56
C GLU A 57 2.09 -2.61 -7.29
N VAL A 58 2.63 -2.38 -6.09
CA VAL A 58 3.89 -3.03 -5.65
C VAL A 58 3.75 -4.55 -5.62
N ILE A 59 2.68 -5.06 -5.04
CA ILE A 59 2.40 -6.51 -4.97
C ILE A 59 2.33 -7.09 -6.37
N GLY A 60 1.50 -6.51 -7.25
CA GLY A 60 1.34 -6.99 -8.62
C GLY A 60 2.65 -6.98 -9.42
N SER A 61 3.46 -5.93 -9.26
CA SER A 61 4.74 -5.83 -9.95
C SER A 61 5.78 -6.84 -9.44
N LEU A 62 5.86 -7.06 -8.12
CA LEU A 62 6.75 -8.09 -7.57
C LEU A 62 6.31 -9.51 -7.94
N GLU A 63 5.00 -9.76 -8.03
CA GLU A 63 4.46 -11.05 -8.49
C GLU A 63 4.72 -11.27 -9.98
N SER A 64 4.54 -10.23 -10.81
CA SER A 64 4.92 -10.26 -12.24
C SER A 64 6.40 -10.65 -12.40
N TRP A 65 7.29 -10.07 -11.60
CA TRP A 65 8.69 -10.43 -11.60
C TRP A 65 8.95 -11.88 -11.16
N ASP A 66 8.26 -12.35 -10.11
CA ASP A 66 8.36 -13.74 -9.66
C ASP A 66 7.86 -14.73 -10.73
N TRP A 67 6.85 -14.36 -11.52
CA TRP A 67 6.37 -15.16 -12.65
C TRP A 67 7.42 -15.36 -13.74
N VAL A 68 8.26 -14.36 -13.99
CA VAL A 68 9.39 -14.49 -14.92
C VAL A 68 10.54 -15.27 -14.29
N LEU A 69 10.81 -15.07 -13.00
CA LEU A 69 11.93 -15.72 -12.30
C LEU A 69 11.70 -17.21 -12.04
N HIS A 70 10.46 -17.64 -11.79
CA HIS A 70 10.12 -19.02 -11.48
C HIS A 70 10.56 -20.03 -12.56
N PRO A 71 10.17 -19.89 -13.84
CA PRO A 71 10.59 -20.83 -14.88
C PRO A 71 12.11 -20.83 -15.09
N LEU A 72 12.78 -19.68 -14.90
CA LEU A 72 14.24 -19.59 -15.01
C LEU A 72 14.95 -20.33 -13.88
N LYS A 73 14.40 -20.27 -12.66
CA LYS A 73 14.88 -21.09 -11.54
C LYS A 73 14.70 -22.58 -11.82
N ASP A 74 13.56 -22.97 -12.40
CA ASP A 74 13.30 -24.38 -12.73
C ASP A 74 14.24 -24.89 -13.84
N LYS A 75 14.49 -24.07 -14.87
CA LYS A 75 15.54 -24.31 -15.89
C LYS A 75 16.93 -24.49 -15.25
N ALA A 76 17.28 -23.63 -14.29
CA ALA A 76 18.54 -23.73 -13.55
C ALA A 76 18.67 -25.06 -12.77
N ARG A 77 17.58 -25.59 -12.23
CA ARG A 77 17.56 -26.91 -11.57
C ARG A 77 17.68 -28.06 -12.58
N GLY A 78 17.09 -27.91 -13.75
CA GLY A 78 17.05 -28.91 -14.82
C GLY A 78 18.36 -29.07 -15.61
N LYS A 79 19.38 -28.25 -15.31
CA LYS A 79 20.66 -28.17 -16.06
C LYS A 79 20.55 -27.65 -17.49
N ASP A 80 19.42 -27.04 -17.83
CA ASP A 80 19.18 -26.40 -19.10
C ASP A 80 19.16 -24.88 -18.90
N LEU A 81 20.33 -24.33 -18.53
CA LEU A 81 20.47 -22.90 -18.27
C LEU A 81 20.91 -22.13 -19.51
N GLU A 82 20.30 -22.41 -20.66
CA GLU A 82 20.32 -21.48 -21.78
C GLU A 82 19.18 -20.47 -21.59
N ILE A 83 19.53 -19.29 -21.08
CA ILE A 83 18.62 -18.14 -21.03
C ILE A 83 18.72 -17.42 -22.37
N GLY A 84 17.66 -17.51 -23.16
CA GLY A 84 17.56 -16.84 -24.45
C GLY A 84 17.28 -15.34 -24.33
N GLU A 85 17.40 -14.66 -25.46
CA GLU A 85 17.04 -13.23 -25.58
C GLU A 85 15.58 -12.95 -25.15
N PRO A 86 14.56 -13.78 -25.48
CA PRO A 86 13.19 -13.55 -25.03
C PRO A 86 13.09 -13.46 -23.50
N GLU A 87 13.72 -14.38 -22.77
CA GLU A 87 13.69 -14.38 -21.31
C GLU A 87 14.45 -13.18 -20.70
N LEU A 88 15.51 -12.73 -21.35
CA LEU A 88 16.22 -11.50 -20.93
C LEU A 88 15.35 -10.25 -21.13
N VAL A 89 14.57 -10.20 -22.20
CA VAL A 89 13.60 -9.13 -22.45
C VAL A 89 12.49 -9.13 -21.39
N ASP A 90 11.95 -10.29 -21.05
CA ASP A 90 10.92 -10.42 -20.02
C ASP A 90 11.45 -10.01 -18.63
N LEU A 91 12.66 -10.46 -18.28
CA LEU A 91 13.33 -10.05 -17.03
C LEU A 91 13.54 -8.53 -16.96
N ARG A 92 13.97 -7.92 -18.06
CA ARG A 92 14.17 -6.47 -18.15
C ARG A 92 12.85 -5.72 -18.00
N THR A 93 11.80 -6.22 -18.64
CA THR A 93 10.45 -5.64 -18.58
C THR A 93 9.93 -5.67 -17.13
N ALA A 94 9.97 -6.83 -16.49
CA ALA A 94 9.55 -6.98 -15.09
C ALA A 94 10.38 -6.09 -14.13
N TRP A 95 11.68 -5.94 -14.36
CA TRP A 95 12.52 -5.04 -13.57
C TRP A 95 12.14 -3.56 -13.75
N ILE A 96 11.82 -3.14 -14.98
CA ILE A 96 11.37 -1.77 -15.27
C ILE A 96 10.04 -1.50 -14.56
N GLU A 97 9.08 -2.43 -14.66
CA GLU A 97 7.79 -2.36 -13.96
C GLU A 97 8.01 -2.22 -12.44
N ALA A 98 8.87 -3.04 -11.85
CA ALA A 98 9.18 -3.01 -10.42
C ALA A 98 9.88 -1.72 -9.97
N LYS A 99 10.54 -1.00 -10.88
CA LYS A 99 11.09 0.32 -10.57
C LYS A 99 10.05 1.42 -10.62
N ASN A 100 9.07 1.31 -11.51
CA ASN A 100 8.05 2.35 -11.68
C ASN A 100 7.17 2.49 -10.43
N VAL A 101 6.96 1.40 -9.68
CA VAL A 101 6.19 1.42 -8.42
C VAL A 101 6.89 2.15 -7.25
N LEU A 102 8.19 2.47 -7.39
CA LEU A 102 8.94 3.18 -6.34
C LEU A 102 8.48 4.64 -6.16
N GLY A 103 7.97 5.28 -7.21
CA GLY A 103 7.52 6.67 -7.14
C GLY A 103 6.34 6.83 -6.18
N PRO A 104 5.19 6.16 -6.45
CA PRO A 104 4.02 6.22 -5.59
C PRO A 104 4.30 5.80 -4.14
N ILE A 105 5.07 4.72 -3.94
CA ILE A 105 5.34 4.19 -2.61
C ILE A 105 6.13 5.16 -1.73
N ASN A 106 7.02 5.96 -2.33
CA ASN A 106 7.82 6.92 -1.60
C ASN A 106 6.99 8.07 -1.01
N LEU A 107 5.81 8.32 -1.56
CA LEU A 107 4.91 9.38 -1.11
C LEU A 107 3.98 8.93 0.02
N VAL A 108 3.55 7.66 -0.01
CA VAL A 108 2.43 7.19 0.83
C VAL A 108 2.84 6.17 1.89
N ALA A 109 3.94 5.45 1.71
CA ALA A 109 4.32 4.35 2.59
C ALA A 109 5.20 4.80 3.77
N THR A 110 5.16 4.02 4.85
CA THR A 110 6.05 4.19 5.99
C THR A 110 7.50 3.86 5.62
N THR A 111 8.45 4.34 6.42
CA THR A 111 9.88 3.99 6.24
C THR A 111 10.13 2.49 6.30
N GLU A 112 9.46 1.78 7.21
CA GLU A 112 9.56 0.32 7.32
C GLU A 112 9.17 -0.40 6.02
N ILE A 113 8.06 -0.01 5.40
CA ILE A 113 7.60 -0.59 4.13
C ILE A 113 8.58 -0.28 3.00
N ARG A 114 9.12 0.94 2.95
CA ARG A 114 10.11 1.34 1.93
C ARG A 114 11.41 0.53 2.06
N ASP A 115 11.87 0.28 3.28
CA ASP A 115 13.08 -0.51 3.53
C ASP A 115 12.88 -1.99 3.20
N LEU A 116 11.71 -2.55 3.53
CA LEU A 116 11.34 -3.91 3.15
C LEU A 116 11.19 -4.06 1.64
N LEU A 117 10.59 -3.09 0.95
CA LEU A 117 10.49 -3.10 -0.51
C LEU A 117 11.88 -3.08 -1.15
N ARG A 118 12.77 -2.19 -0.68
CA ARG A 118 14.16 -2.16 -1.14
C ARG A 118 14.83 -3.52 -0.96
N THR A 119 14.64 -4.16 0.20
CA THR A 119 15.18 -5.49 0.48
C THR A 119 14.64 -6.55 -0.48
N ALA A 120 13.33 -6.54 -0.73
CA ALA A 120 12.66 -7.46 -1.64
C ALA A 120 13.12 -7.28 -3.10
N MET A 121 13.33 -6.04 -3.55
CA MET A 121 13.84 -5.73 -4.90
C MET A 121 15.31 -6.09 -5.06
N ILE A 122 16.15 -5.83 -4.04
CA ILE A 122 17.58 -6.19 -4.09
C ILE A 122 17.74 -7.72 -4.15
N ALA A 123 16.96 -8.47 -3.38
CA ALA A 123 17.01 -9.94 -3.41
C ALA A 123 16.65 -10.49 -4.81
N ARG A 124 15.59 -9.96 -5.44
CA ARG A 124 15.20 -10.32 -6.81
C ARG A 124 16.23 -9.91 -7.86
N SER A 125 16.81 -8.71 -7.73
CA SER A 125 17.87 -8.26 -8.63
C SER A 125 19.12 -9.14 -8.54
N ARG A 126 19.51 -9.55 -7.33
CA ARG A 126 20.60 -10.51 -7.12
C ARG A 126 20.27 -11.84 -7.78
N LEU A 127 19.06 -12.36 -7.56
CA LEU A 127 18.60 -13.58 -8.21
C LEU A 127 18.64 -13.49 -9.74
N SER A 128 18.11 -12.41 -10.33
CA SER A 128 18.18 -12.19 -11.79
C SER A 128 19.62 -12.22 -12.29
N ARG A 129 20.54 -11.57 -11.57
CA ARG A 129 21.96 -11.54 -11.91
C ARG A 129 22.58 -12.94 -11.86
N GLU A 130 22.32 -13.71 -10.81
CA GLU A 130 22.87 -15.07 -10.69
C GLU A 130 22.29 -16.03 -11.74
N LEU A 131 21.02 -15.85 -12.12
CA LEU A 131 20.40 -16.61 -13.21
C LEU A 131 21.08 -16.30 -14.55
N THR A 132 21.46 -15.05 -14.80
CA THR A 132 22.11 -14.63 -16.06
C THR A 132 23.64 -14.66 -16.02
N ALA A 133 24.25 -15.11 -14.92
CA ALA A 133 25.70 -15.10 -14.75
C ALA A 133 26.37 -16.34 -15.36
N ASP A 134 27.53 -16.11 -15.97
CA ASP A 134 28.45 -17.16 -16.36
C ASP A 134 29.19 -17.71 -15.13
N GLY A 135 29.28 -19.04 -15.01
CA GLY A 135 30.02 -19.66 -13.91
C GLY A 135 29.75 -21.14 -13.71
N PRO A 136 30.42 -21.78 -12.73
CA PRO A 136 30.24 -23.20 -12.43
C PRO A 136 28.80 -23.49 -11.99
N GLU A 137 28.14 -24.40 -12.70
CA GLU A 137 26.71 -24.68 -12.58
C GLU A 137 26.25 -25.00 -11.15
N LYS A 138 27.02 -25.83 -10.42
CA LYS A 138 26.67 -26.24 -9.05
C LYS A 138 26.70 -25.07 -8.05
N ALA A 139 27.76 -24.26 -8.09
CA ALA A 139 27.88 -23.09 -7.21
C ALA A 139 26.80 -22.05 -7.51
N ARG A 140 26.44 -21.91 -8.79
CA ARG A 140 25.35 -21.03 -9.25
C ARG A 140 23.99 -21.49 -8.73
N LEU A 141 23.68 -22.79 -8.81
CA LEU A 141 22.39 -23.30 -8.32
C LEU A 141 22.20 -23.06 -6.82
N GLU A 142 23.24 -23.28 -6.00
CA GLU A 142 23.20 -22.98 -4.56
C GLU A 142 22.91 -21.49 -4.29
N LEU A 143 23.51 -20.59 -5.07
CA LEU A 143 23.25 -19.15 -4.97
C LEU A 143 21.84 -18.77 -5.44
N VAL A 144 21.36 -19.37 -6.54
CA VAL A 144 19.99 -19.17 -7.06
C VAL A 144 18.95 -19.56 -6.01
N GLU A 145 19.09 -20.74 -5.39
CA GLU A 145 18.18 -21.20 -4.32
C GLU A 145 18.21 -20.27 -3.11
N LYS A 146 19.41 -19.86 -2.69
CA LYS A 146 19.58 -18.93 -1.58
C LYS A 146 18.89 -17.59 -1.86
N HIS A 147 19.09 -17.02 -3.04
CA HIS A 147 18.50 -15.72 -3.39
C HIS A 147 17.00 -15.82 -3.65
N TRP A 148 16.51 -16.94 -4.18
CA TRP A 148 15.08 -17.23 -4.27
C TRP A 148 14.42 -17.22 -2.88
N ALA A 149 14.99 -17.98 -1.93
CA ALA A 149 14.47 -18.04 -0.57
C ALA A 149 14.48 -16.64 0.10
N GLN A 150 15.57 -15.87 -0.07
CA GLN A 150 15.66 -14.50 0.44
C GLN A 150 14.61 -13.57 -0.19
N ALA A 151 14.36 -13.68 -1.49
CA ALA A 151 13.37 -12.86 -2.19
C ALA A 151 11.94 -13.14 -1.72
N GLN A 152 11.60 -14.43 -1.55
CA GLN A 152 10.29 -14.86 -1.06
C GLN A 152 10.05 -14.48 0.39
N ASP A 153 11.05 -14.64 1.25
CA ASP A 153 10.99 -14.28 2.67
C ASP A 153 10.87 -12.75 2.86
N ALA A 154 11.66 -11.96 2.11
CA ALA A 154 11.51 -10.50 2.10
C ALA A 154 10.13 -10.05 1.61
N TYR A 155 9.59 -10.72 0.59
CA TYR A 155 8.26 -10.43 0.05
C TYR A 155 7.13 -10.79 1.03
N ALA A 156 7.23 -11.93 1.71
CA ALA A 156 6.27 -12.33 2.74
C ALA A 156 6.22 -11.31 3.88
N ARG A 157 7.39 -10.86 4.37
CA ARG A 157 7.47 -9.79 5.37
C ARG A 157 6.85 -8.49 4.89
N LEU A 158 7.20 -8.05 3.68
CA LEU A 158 6.66 -6.83 3.07
C LEU A 158 5.13 -6.86 3.02
N ARG A 159 4.55 -7.95 2.48
CA ARG A 159 3.09 -8.13 2.42
C ARG A 159 2.45 -8.08 3.80
N ASN A 160 3.05 -8.73 4.80
CA ASN A 160 2.49 -8.74 6.15
C ASN A 160 2.50 -7.37 6.81
N VAL A 161 3.54 -6.56 6.60
CA VAL A 161 3.59 -5.18 7.09
C VAL A 161 2.58 -4.30 6.35
N MET A 162 2.48 -4.41 5.02
CA MET A 162 1.46 -3.70 4.22
C MET A 162 0.03 -4.05 4.65
N ARG A 163 -0.26 -5.33 4.91
CA ARG A 163 -1.56 -5.78 5.40
C ARG A 163 -1.88 -5.14 6.74
N ARG A 164 -0.93 -5.17 7.68
CA ARG A 164 -1.10 -4.55 9.00
C ARG A 164 -1.31 -3.04 8.92
N ASP A 165 -0.56 -2.36 8.04
CA ASP A 165 -0.71 -0.92 7.80
C ASP A 165 -2.10 -0.54 7.25
N LEU A 166 -2.73 -1.45 6.49
CA LEU A 166 -4.10 -1.31 6.00
C LEU A 166 -5.16 -1.89 6.96
N GLY A 167 -4.78 -2.38 8.14
CA GLY A 167 -5.70 -2.96 9.13
C GLY A 167 -6.19 -4.38 8.81
N PHE A 168 -5.53 -5.10 7.90
CA PHE A 168 -5.79 -6.52 7.63
C PHE A 168 -4.95 -7.43 8.52
N GLU A 169 -5.46 -8.61 8.85
CA GLU A 169 -4.70 -9.64 9.56
C GLU A 169 -3.50 -10.12 8.72
N PRO A 170 -2.29 -10.25 9.30
CA PRO A 170 -1.13 -10.78 8.59
C PRO A 170 -1.35 -12.26 8.24
N VAL A 171 -0.77 -12.71 7.13
CA VAL A 171 -0.79 -14.12 6.76
C VAL A 171 0.37 -14.80 7.46
N ASP A 172 0.07 -15.81 8.29
CA ASP A 172 1.11 -16.68 8.84
C ASP A 172 1.70 -17.53 7.71
N PRO A 173 3.00 -17.40 7.39
CA PRO A 173 3.64 -18.25 6.39
C PRO A 173 3.58 -19.74 6.75
N GLN A 174 3.41 -20.09 8.03
CA GLN A 174 3.32 -21.46 8.53
C GLN A 174 1.88 -22.00 8.55
N HIS A 175 0.88 -21.13 8.53
CA HIS A 175 -0.55 -21.48 8.47
C HIS A 175 -1.23 -20.68 7.34
N PRO A 176 -1.16 -21.16 6.08
CA PRO A 176 -1.91 -20.53 5.00
C PRO A 176 -3.41 -20.53 5.34
N PRO A 177 -4.16 -19.49 4.97
CA PRO A 177 -5.60 -19.44 5.21
C PRO A 177 -6.25 -20.67 4.59
N ALA A 178 -7.15 -21.31 5.34
CA ALA A 178 -7.92 -22.44 4.85
C ALA A 178 -8.50 -22.09 3.47
N GLN A 179 -8.22 -22.91 2.46
CA GLN A 179 -8.75 -22.69 1.12
C GLN A 179 -10.27 -22.51 1.25
N PRO A 180 -10.86 -21.48 0.62
CA PRO A 180 -12.30 -21.31 0.66
C PRO A 180 -12.91 -22.62 0.17
N GLN A 181 -13.66 -23.28 1.08
CA GLN A 181 -14.36 -24.51 0.75
C GLN A 181 -15.10 -24.25 -0.55
N GLN A 182 -14.77 -25.03 -1.58
CA GLN A 182 -15.47 -24.93 -2.86
C GLN A 182 -16.95 -25.14 -2.53
N VAL A 183 -17.71 -24.06 -2.62
CA VAL A 183 -19.16 -24.14 -2.53
C VAL A 183 -19.58 -24.91 -3.77
N GLU A 184 -19.80 -26.22 -3.62
CA GLU A 184 -20.46 -27.03 -4.63
C GLU A 184 -21.74 -26.29 -5.02
N ARG A 185 -21.78 -25.85 -6.27
CA ARG A 185 -22.98 -25.31 -6.92
C ARG A 185 -23.67 -26.40 -7.68
#